data_AF-A0A940SH26-F1
#
_entry.id   AF-A0A940SH26-F1
#
_cell.length_a   1.000
_cell.length_b   1.000
_cell.length_c   1.000
_cell.angle_alpha   90.00
_cell.angle_beta   90.00
_cell.angle_gamma   90.00
#
_symmetry.space_group_name_H-M   'P 1'
#
loop_
_entity.id
_entity.type
_entity.pdbx_description
1 polymer ?
#
loop_
_entity_poly.entity_id
_entity_poly.type
_entity_poly.pdbx_seq_one_letter_code
_entity_poly.pdbx_strand_id
1 'polypeptide(L)'
;MELDLQQAQYEATLAERRYAACDPDNRLIASQLEKNWEAALRRVQACQARLETARTPAPARPAPDFTKLAENLDAAWNAPGVTMRMRQQLVRALIVDIVADVDETTREVILTIHWQGGQHSQLRIRKPKTGEHGCSTSDGALAVIRSMVTRWSDQDIAASLNRMGIRTGQGKTWTAHRVRSVRHVRDIRAYKSAEKDGDWLTMSEAAEVLGVTNHVIRRLIKDRILPAEQVMPDAPWQIRASDLHTEAVGVALTTRKLRPCRSAIEGQLPMFIDDSEGGAQ
;
A
#
# COMPACT_ATOMS: atom_id res chain seq x y z
N MET A 1 24.37 -11.36 -27.35
CA MET A 1 25.17 -12.45 -27.94
C MET A 1 25.44 -12.17 -29.42
N GLU A 2 24.43 -12.20 -30.29
CA GLU A 2 24.61 -11.90 -31.74
C GLU A 2 24.93 -10.42 -32.00
N LEU A 3 24.23 -9.49 -31.33
CA LEU A 3 24.51 -8.05 -31.41
C LEU A 3 25.94 -7.71 -30.94
N ASP A 4 26.40 -8.37 -29.86
CA ASP A 4 27.75 -8.17 -29.31
C ASP A 4 28.85 -8.66 -30.25
N LEU A 5 28.58 -9.74 -31.01
CA LEU A 5 29.49 -10.25 -32.03
C LEU A 5 29.57 -9.29 -33.23
N GLN A 6 28.43 -8.77 -33.69
CA GLN A 6 28.39 -7.78 -34.78
C GLN A 6 29.16 -6.51 -34.42
N GLN A 7 28.99 -6.01 -33.19
CA GLN A 7 29.75 -4.86 -32.71
C GLN A 7 31.26 -5.13 -32.68
N ALA A 8 31.69 -6.29 -32.15
CA ALA A 8 33.10 -6.67 -32.09
C ALA A 8 33.71 -6.81 -33.50
N GLN A 9 32.97 -7.35 -34.46
CA GLN A 9 33.41 -7.46 -35.86
C GLN A 9 33.60 -6.08 -36.50
N TYR A 10 32.65 -5.17 -36.28
CA TYR A 10 32.75 -3.80 -36.77
C TYR A 10 33.98 -3.07 -36.20
N GLU A 11 34.23 -3.19 -34.90
CA GLU A 11 35.39 -2.61 -34.23
C GLU A 11 36.72 -3.17 -34.78
N ALA A 12 36.77 -4.47 -35.08
CA ALA A 12 37.94 -5.11 -35.69
C ALA A 12 38.21 -4.60 -37.11
N THR A 13 37.18 -4.48 -37.96
CA THR A 13 37.31 -3.91 -39.31
C THR A 13 37.71 -2.43 -39.27
N LEU A 14 37.23 -1.67 -38.30
CA LEU A 14 37.63 -0.28 -38.13
C LEU A 14 39.11 -0.16 -37.69
N ALA A 15 39.57 -1.02 -36.78
CA ALA A 15 40.95 -1.06 -36.33
C ALA A 15 41.91 -1.47 -37.47
N GLU A 16 41.51 -2.45 -38.30
CA GLU A 16 42.24 -2.85 -39.50
C GLU A 16 42.44 -1.69 -40.47
N ARG A 17 41.36 -0.96 -40.80
CA ARG A 17 41.43 0.21 -41.70
C ARG A 17 42.33 1.31 -41.17
N ARG A 18 42.33 1.54 -39.85
CA ARG A 18 43.20 2.52 -39.20
C ARG A 18 44.66 2.11 -39.28
N TYR A 19 44.96 0.82 -39.06
CA TYR A 19 46.31 0.28 -39.22
C TYR A 19 46.79 0.38 -40.68
N ALA A 20 45.96 -0.02 -41.64
CA ALA A 20 46.28 0.03 -43.08
C ALA A 20 46.50 1.45 -43.62
N ALA A 21 45.86 2.46 -43.02
CA ALA A 21 46.03 3.87 -43.38
C ALA A 21 47.21 4.56 -42.67
N CYS A 22 47.93 3.86 -41.78
CA CYS A 22 49.07 4.43 -41.06
C CYS A 22 50.28 4.57 -41.98
N ASP A 23 50.91 5.75 -41.96
CA ASP A 23 52.17 5.99 -42.65
C ASP A 23 53.30 5.11 -42.05
N PRO A 24 54.10 4.41 -42.87
CA PRO A 24 55.24 3.60 -42.43
C PRO A 24 56.28 4.36 -41.58
N ASP A 25 56.43 5.66 -41.77
CA ASP A 25 57.39 6.49 -41.02
C ASP A 25 56.97 6.67 -39.55
N ASN A 26 55.68 6.46 -39.25
CA ASN A 26 55.11 6.58 -37.90
C ASN A 26 55.14 5.24 -37.13
N ARG A 27 56.33 4.63 -37.00
CA ARG A 27 56.53 3.28 -36.42
C ARG A 27 55.87 3.06 -35.06
N LEU A 28 55.92 4.04 -34.16
CA LEU A 28 55.29 3.92 -32.84
C LEU A 28 53.76 3.85 -32.93
N ILE A 29 53.16 4.67 -33.81
CA ILE A 29 51.71 4.69 -34.05
C ILE A 29 51.27 3.38 -34.69
N ALA A 30 52.03 2.88 -35.68
CA ALA A 30 51.77 1.59 -36.31
C ALA A 30 51.75 0.45 -35.27
N SER A 31 52.76 0.40 -34.38
CA SER A 31 52.83 -0.63 -33.33
C SER A 31 51.67 -0.57 -32.33
N GLN A 32 51.15 0.63 -32.05
CA GLN A 32 50.00 0.80 -31.16
C GLN A 32 48.69 0.42 -31.86
N LEU A 33 48.54 0.77 -33.14
CA LEU A 33 47.38 0.40 -33.95
C LEU A 33 47.31 -1.12 -34.17
N GLU A 34 48.46 -1.77 -34.36
CA GLU A 34 48.57 -3.23 -34.42
C GLU A 34 48.08 -3.89 -33.13
N LYS A 35 48.57 -3.45 -31.96
CA LYS A 35 48.09 -3.95 -30.66
C LYS A 35 46.58 -3.76 -30.48
N ASN A 36 46.06 -2.61 -30.93
CA ASN A 36 44.63 -2.33 -30.86
C ASN A 36 43.82 -3.24 -31.78
N TRP A 37 44.33 -3.53 -32.99
CA TRP A 37 43.71 -4.47 -33.93
C TRP A 37 43.74 -5.90 -33.40
N GLU A 38 44.86 -6.36 -32.85
CA GLU A 38 44.95 -7.68 -32.19
C GLU A 38 43.96 -7.83 -31.03
N ALA A 39 43.79 -6.78 -30.22
CA ALA A 39 42.84 -6.78 -29.12
C ALA A 39 41.39 -6.90 -29.63
N ALA A 40 41.06 -6.20 -30.72
CA ALA A 40 39.74 -6.30 -31.35
C ALA A 40 39.50 -7.70 -31.95
N LEU A 41 40.50 -8.31 -32.60
CA LEU A 41 40.42 -9.68 -33.11
C LEU A 41 40.21 -10.71 -31.99
N ARG A 42 40.94 -10.58 -30.87
CA ARG A 42 40.74 -11.43 -29.69
C ARG A 42 39.32 -11.31 -29.12
N ARG A 43 38.74 -10.10 -29.15
CA ARG A 43 37.36 -9.87 -28.71
C ARG A 43 36.35 -10.57 -29.63
N VAL A 44 36.56 -10.53 -30.94
CA VAL A 44 35.73 -11.28 -31.91
C VAL A 44 35.77 -12.78 -31.62
N GLN A 45 36.97 -13.35 -31.43
CA GLN A 45 37.14 -14.78 -31.11
C GLN A 45 36.42 -15.15 -29.80
N ALA A 46 36.53 -14.33 -28.76
CA ALA A 46 35.83 -14.57 -27.50
C ALA A 46 34.30 -14.54 -27.66
N CYS A 47 33.77 -13.59 -28.43
CA CYS A 47 32.33 -13.52 -28.73
C CYS A 47 31.86 -14.72 -29.56
N GLN A 48 32.64 -15.16 -30.54
CA GLN A 48 32.35 -16.38 -31.33
C GLN A 48 32.35 -17.62 -30.44
N ALA A 49 33.37 -17.82 -29.61
CA ALA A 49 33.45 -18.97 -28.71
C ALA A 49 32.25 -19.03 -27.74
N ARG A 50 31.82 -17.88 -27.21
CA ARG A 50 30.62 -17.79 -26.38
C ARG A 50 29.35 -18.17 -27.14
N LEU A 51 29.23 -17.75 -28.38
CA LEU A 51 28.09 -18.04 -29.24
C LEU A 51 28.05 -19.52 -29.64
N GLU A 52 29.20 -20.12 -29.96
CA GLU A 52 29.33 -21.55 -30.23
C GLU A 52 29.06 -22.40 -28.98
N THR A 53 29.49 -21.96 -27.80
CA THR A 53 29.15 -22.62 -26.53
C THR A 53 27.65 -22.57 -26.26
N ALA A 54 26.97 -21.47 -26.63
CA ALA A 54 25.53 -21.34 -26.51
C ALA A 54 24.75 -22.14 -27.56
N ARG A 55 25.33 -22.35 -28.75
CA ARG A 55 24.73 -23.13 -29.86
C ARG A 55 24.98 -24.63 -29.72
N THR A 56 26.08 -25.04 -29.09
CA THR A 56 26.37 -26.44 -28.84
C THR A 56 25.43 -26.96 -27.76
N PRO A 57 24.51 -27.89 -28.09
CA PRO A 57 23.70 -28.54 -27.07
C PRO A 57 24.65 -29.26 -26.12
N ALA A 58 24.48 -29.10 -24.80
CA ALA A 58 25.21 -29.92 -23.84
C ALA A 58 25.06 -31.41 -24.22
N PRO A 59 26.11 -32.24 -24.07
CA PRO A 59 26.01 -33.65 -24.38
C PRO A 59 24.81 -34.23 -23.63
N ALA A 60 23.90 -34.85 -24.38
CA ALA A 60 22.71 -35.46 -23.81
C ALA A 60 23.16 -36.49 -22.78
N ARG A 61 23.04 -36.13 -21.50
CA ARG A 61 23.07 -37.12 -20.42
C ARG A 61 22.06 -38.20 -20.81
N PRO A 62 22.37 -39.50 -20.68
CA PRO A 62 21.36 -40.54 -20.90
C PRO A 62 20.13 -40.13 -20.12
N ALA A 63 19.02 -39.91 -20.84
CA ALA A 63 17.79 -39.45 -20.23
C ALA A 63 17.47 -40.46 -19.13
N PRO A 64 17.31 -40.04 -17.88
CA PRO A 64 16.81 -40.92 -16.84
C PRO A 64 15.55 -41.61 -17.38
N ASP A 65 15.40 -42.90 -17.14
CA ASP A 65 14.17 -43.59 -17.47
C ASP A 65 13.03 -43.00 -16.63
N PHE A 66 12.29 -42.08 -17.24
CA PHE A 66 11.18 -41.37 -16.61
C PHE A 66 9.86 -42.13 -16.75
N THR A 67 9.84 -43.32 -17.35
CA THR A 67 8.59 -44.07 -17.58
C THR A 67 7.88 -44.34 -16.24
N LYS A 68 8.65 -44.75 -15.22
CA LYS A 68 8.13 -44.93 -13.84
C LYS A 68 7.77 -43.62 -13.14
N LEU A 69 8.41 -42.51 -13.50
CA LEU A 69 8.08 -41.17 -12.97
C LEU A 69 6.75 -40.68 -13.55
N ALA A 70 6.53 -40.90 -14.84
CA ALA A 70 5.31 -40.51 -15.55
C ALA A 70 4.08 -41.26 -15.01
N GLU A 71 4.24 -42.53 -14.65
CA GLU A 71 3.18 -43.35 -14.03
C GLU A 71 2.80 -42.87 -12.61
N ASN A 72 3.71 -42.23 -11.87
CA ASN A 72 3.50 -41.84 -10.47
C ASN A 72 4.01 -40.42 -10.16
N LEU A 73 3.61 -39.47 -10.99
CA LEU A 73 3.98 -38.06 -10.85
C LEU A 73 3.55 -37.47 -9.51
N ASP A 74 2.38 -37.84 -9.00
CA ASP A 74 1.85 -37.33 -7.73
C ASP A 74 2.72 -37.77 -6.53
N ALA A 75 3.08 -39.05 -6.47
CA ALA A 75 3.98 -39.58 -5.45
C ALA A 75 5.36 -38.91 -5.54
N ALA A 76 5.87 -38.70 -6.76
CA ALA A 76 7.13 -38.01 -6.99
C ALA A 76 7.08 -36.51 -6.64
N TRP A 77 5.92 -35.86 -6.71
CA TRP A 77 5.75 -34.45 -6.35
C TRP A 77 5.69 -34.23 -4.84
N ASN A 78 5.04 -35.16 -4.13
CA ASN A 78 4.75 -35.09 -2.71
C ASN A 78 5.82 -35.74 -1.81
N ALA A 79 6.83 -36.42 -2.39
CA ALA A 79 7.87 -37.10 -1.61
C ALA A 79 8.67 -36.13 -0.70
N PRO A 80 9.03 -36.54 0.53
CA PRO A 80 9.61 -35.66 1.56
C PRO A 80 11.03 -35.15 1.25
N GLY A 81 11.69 -35.64 0.18
CA GLY A 81 12.99 -35.14 -0.29
C GLY A 81 12.90 -34.13 -1.45
N VAL A 82 11.69 -33.81 -1.92
CA VAL A 82 11.50 -33.00 -3.13
C VAL A 82 11.53 -31.52 -2.76
N THR A 83 12.63 -30.86 -3.12
CA THR A 83 12.76 -29.41 -2.91
C THR A 83 11.86 -28.62 -3.87
N MET A 84 11.53 -27.38 -3.50
CA MET A 84 10.80 -26.45 -4.38
C MET A 84 11.52 -26.21 -5.71
N ARG A 85 12.87 -26.25 -5.71
CA ARG A 85 13.67 -26.17 -6.94
C ARG A 85 13.40 -27.36 -7.86
N MET A 86 13.32 -28.57 -7.31
CA MET A 86 13.02 -29.79 -8.08
C MET A 86 11.60 -29.74 -8.68
N ARG A 87 10.61 -29.30 -7.89
CA ARG A 87 9.23 -29.07 -8.36
C ARG A 87 9.18 -28.07 -9.50
N GLN A 88 9.90 -26.95 -9.38
CA GLN A 88 9.98 -25.95 -10.44
C GLN A 88 10.65 -26.49 -11.71
N GLN A 89 11.70 -27.31 -11.57
CA GLN A 89 12.34 -27.97 -12.72
C GLN A 89 11.41 -28.96 -13.42
N LEU A 90 10.65 -29.75 -12.65
CA LEU A 90 9.68 -30.69 -13.20
C LEU A 90 8.58 -29.98 -14.00
N VAL A 91 7.99 -28.91 -13.43
CA VAL A 91 6.98 -28.10 -14.13
C VAL A 91 7.55 -27.48 -15.41
N ARG A 92 8.78 -26.95 -15.37
CA ARG A 92 9.43 -26.39 -16.56
C ARG A 92 9.74 -27.43 -17.63
N ALA A 93 9.98 -28.69 -17.25
CA ALA A 93 10.15 -29.77 -18.21
C ALA A 93 8.82 -30.19 -18.85
N LEU A 94 7.73 -30.13 -18.08
CA LEU A 94 6.38 -30.53 -18.52
C LEU A 94 5.64 -29.46 -19.31
N ILE A 95 5.97 -28.18 -19.14
CA ILE A 95 5.36 -27.07 -19.88
C ILE A 95 6.18 -26.78 -21.12
N VAL A 96 5.55 -26.81 -22.30
CA VAL A 96 6.16 -26.38 -23.57
C VAL A 96 6.21 -24.85 -23.60
N ASP A 97 5.04 -24.23 -23.45
CA ASP A 97 4.85 -22.79 -23.40
C ASP A 97 3.51 -22.45 -22.71
N ILE A 98 3.33 -21.16 -22.43
CA ILE A 98 2.09 -20.61 -21.87
C ILE A 98 1.70 -19.43 -22.74
N VAL A 99 0.55 -19.53 -23.40
CA VAL A 99 -0.01 -18.46 -24.23
C VAL A 99 -1.02 -17.68 -23.39
N ALA A 100 -0.85 -16.37 -23.32
CA ALA A 100 -1.79 -15.46 -22.68
C ALA A 100 -2.61 -14.74 -23.75
N ASP A 101 -3.91 -15.02 -23.80
CA ASP A 101 -4.86 -14.28 -24.63
C ASP A 101 -5.67 -13.33 -23.76
N VAL A 102 -5.99 -12.16 -24.30
CA VAL A 102 -6.70 -11.11 -23.58
C VAL A 102 -8.00 -10.81 -24.31
N ASP A 103 -9.10 -11.24 -23.74
CA ASP A 103 -10.43 -10.89 -24.20
C ASP A 103 -10.83 -9.54 -23.58
N GLU A 104 -10.78 -8.47 -24.38
CA GLU A 104 -11.18 -7.13 -23.93
C GLU A 104 -12.69 -6.99 -23.72
N THR A 105 -13.52 -7.83 -24.36
CA THR A 105 -14.98 -7.75 -24.25
C THR A 105 -15.47 -8.31 -22.92
N THR A 106 -14.95 -9.48 -22.53
CA THR A 106 -15.25 -10.11 -21.23
C THR A 106 -14.31 -9.65 -20.11
N ARG A 107 -13.21 -8.96 -20.47
CA ARG A 107 -12.12 -8.54 -19.57
C ARG A 107 -11.51 -9.73 -18.85
N GLU A 108 -11.22 -10.78 -19.59
CA GLU A 108 -10.55 -11.97 -19.09
C GLU A 108 -9.17 -12.13 -19.74
N VAL A 109 -8.22 -12.58 -18.94
CA VAL A 109 -6.93 -13.11 -19.40
C VAL A 109 -7.06 -14.63 -19.39
N ILE A 110 -7.00 -15.23 -20.57
CA ILE A 110 -7.07 -16.67 -20.77
C ILE A 110 -5.63 -17.17 -20.92
N LEU A 111 -5.16 -17.87 -19.90
CA LEU A 111 -3.86 -18.55 -19.92
C LEU A 111 -4.06 -19.97 -20.43
N THR A 112 -3.49 -20.29 -21.58
CA THR A 112 -3.46 -21.65 -22.12
C THR A 112 -2.07 -22.23 -21.90
N ILE A 113 -1.98 -23.28 -21.09
CA ILE A 113 -0.75 -24.02 -20.81
C ILE A 113 -0.69 -25.19 -21.78
N HIS A 114 0.36 -25.24 -22.60
CA HIS A 114 0.62 -26.40 -23.45
C HIS A 114 1.58 -27.35 -22.73
N TRP A 115 1.14 -28.58 -22.51
CA TRP A 115 1.91 -29.60 -21.84
C TRP A 115 2.66 -30.48 -22.84
N GLN A 116 3.78 -31.05 -22.39
CA GLN A 116 4.44 -32.14 -23.09
C GLN A 116 3.44 -33.30 -23.27
N GLY A 117 3.31 -33.79 -24.51
CA GLY A 117 2.30 -34.78 -24.88
C GLY A 117 1.03 -34.22 -25.53
N GLY A 118 0.96 -32.90 -25.80
CA GLY A 118 -0.09 -32.28 -26.62
C GLY A 118 -1.41 -32.00 -25.89
N GLN A 119 -1.47 -32.25 -24.58
CA GLN A 119 -2.61 -31.86 -23.75
C GLN A 119 -2.52 -30.38 -23.39
N HIS A 120 -3.65 -29.68 -23.33
CA HIS A 120 -3.70 -28.27 -22.98
C HIS A 120 -4.61 -28.03 -21.76
N SER A 121 -4.23 -27.11 -20.89
CA SER A 121 -5.06 -26.66 -19.77
C SER A 121 -5.29 -25.17 -19.85
N GLN A 122 -6.51 -24.72 -19.53
CA GLN A 122 -6.87 -23.31 -19.56
C GLN A 122 -7.16 -22.78 -18.15
N LEU A 123 -6.66 -21.58 -17.87
CA LEU A 123 -6.95 -20.82 -16.67
C LEU A 123 -7.48 -19.43 -17.08
N ARG A 124 -8.70 -19.11 -16.67
CA ARG A 124 -9.32 -17.80 -16.92
C ARG A 124 -9.19 -16.92 -15.69
N ILE A 125 -8.64 -15.73 -15.87
CA ILE A 125 -8.42 -14.76 -14.81
C ILE A 125 -9.05 -13.44 -15.21
N ARG A 126 -9.82 -12.81 -14.32
CA ARG A 126 -10.33 -11.46 -14.58
C ARG A 126 -9.17 -10.46 -14.75
N LYS A 127 -9.20 -9.69 -15.82
CA LYS A 127 -8.31 -8.54 -16.04
C LYS A 127 -8.75 -7.38 -15.13
N PRO A 128 -7.87 -6.88 -14.24
CA PRO A 128 -8.20 -5.72 -13.41
C PRO A 128 -8.43 -4.47 -14.27
N LYS A 129 -9.32 -3.57 -13.83
CA LYS A 129 -9.46 -2.26 -14.49
C LYS A 129 -8.18 -1.44 -14.35
N THR A 130 -8.00 -0.43 -15.20
CA THR A 130 -6.97 0.59 -15.02
C THR A 130 -7.09 1.18 -13.61
N GLY A 131 -6.06 1.00 -12.78
CA GLY A 131 -6.03 1.43 -11.38
C GLY A 131 -6.55 0.41 -10.36
N GLU A 132 -7.17 -0.70 -10.79
CA GLU A 132 -7.43 -1.85 -9.92
C GLU A 132 -6.16 -2.69 -9.78
N HIS A 133 -5.77 -3.02 -8.55
CA HIS A 133 -4.65 -3.91 -8.29
C HIS A 133 -4.96 -4.82 -7.09
N GLY A 134 -4.35 -6.01 -7.05
CA GLY A 134 -4.58 -7.01 -6.00
C GLY A 134 -4.30 -6.54 -4.56
N CYS A 135 -3.64 -5.39 -4.41
CA CYS A 135 -3.39 -4.75 -3.12
C CYS A 135 -4.49 -3.76 -2.67
N SER A 136 -5.70 -3.79 -3.26
CA SER A 136 -6.79 -2.91 -2.84
C SER A 136 -7.32 -3.26 -1.44
N THR A 137 -7.67 -2.24 -0.67
CA THR A 137 -8.40 -2.39 0.59
C THR A 137 -9.70 -3.16 0.35
N SER A 138 -9.98 -4.15 1.20
CA SER A 138 -11.20 -4.96 1.11
C SER A 138 -12.45 -4.14 1.39
N ASP A 139 -13.58 -4.52 0.78
CA ASP A 139 -14.85 -3.83 0.98
C ASP A 139 -15.31 -3.86 2.45
N GLY A 140 -15.01 -4.95 3.16
CA GLY A 140 -15.25 -5.06 4.61
C GLY A 140 -14.46 -4.03 5.42
N ALA A 141 -13.18 -3.82 5.10
CA ALA A 141 -12.39 -2.79 5.75
C ALA A 141 -12.94 -1.38 5.44
N LEU A 142 -13.35 -1.12 4.20
CA LEU A 142 -13.96 0.15 3.81
C LEU A 142 -15.29 0.41 4.52
N ALA A 143 -16.11 -0.61 4.72
CA ALA A 143 -17.37 -0.50 5.45
C ALA A 143 -17.15 -0.08 6.91
N VAL A 144 -16.18 -0.69 7.59
CA VAL A 144 -15.80 -0.34 8.97
C VAL A 144 -15.23 1.09 9.03
N ILE A 145 -14.37 1.46 8.09
CA ILE A 145 -13.84 2.84 8.04
C ILE A 145 -14.99 3.85 7.90
N ARG A 146 -15.93 3.61 6.96
CA ARG A 146 -17.09 4.50 6.76
C ARG A 146 -17.99 4.61 7.98
N SER A 147 -18.23 3.53 8.71
CA SER A 147 -19.11 3.56 9.90
C SER A 147 -18.46 4.26 11.09
N MET A 148 -17.13 4.26 11.18
CA MET A 148 -16.42 4.82 12.33
C MET A 148 -15.95 6.26 12.14
N VAL A 149 -15.74 6.71 10.89
CA VAL A 149 -15.10 8.01 10.57
C VAL A 149 -15.82 9.24 11.15
N THR A 150 -17.12 9.11 11.44
CA THR A 150 -17.95 10.19 11.99
C THR A 150 -17.78 10.40 13.49
N ARG A 151 -17.26 9.41 14.23
CA ARG A 151 -17.16 9.45 15.71
C ARG A 151 -15.74 9.24 16.23
N TRP A 152 -14.90 8.54 15.47
CA TRP A 152 -13.64 8.01 15.95
C TRP A 152 -12.46 8.58 15.18
N SER A 153 -11.32 8.74 15.85
CA SER A 153 -10.09 9.18 15.19
C SER A 153 -9.55 8.10 14.25
N ASP A 154 -8.73 8.47 13.27
CA ASP A 154 -8.05 7.50 12.39
C ASP A 154 -7.23 6.46 13.18
N GLN A 155 -6.72 6.84 14.36
CA GLN A 155 -5.99 5.96 15.25
C GLN A 155 -6.90 4.89 15.88
N ASP A 156 -8.08 5.28 16.34
CA ASP A 156 -9.07 4.36 16.92
C ASP A 156 -9.66 3.41 15.87
N ILE A 157 -9.86 3.93 14.66
CA ILE A 157 -10.29 3.14 13.49
C ILE A 157 -9.22 2.09 13.17
N ALA A 158 -7.94 2.48 13.10
CA ALA A 158 -6.84 1.56 12.85
C ALA A 158 -6.74 0.47 13.93
N ALA A 159 -6.85 0.85 15.20
CA ALA A 159 -6.84 -0.10 16.32
C ALA A 159 -8.01 -1.10 16.24
N SER A 160 -9.19 -0.64 15.85
CA SER A 160 -10.38 -1.49 15.71
C SER A 160 -10.27 -2.46 14.54
N LEU A 161 -9.80 -2.01 13.37
CA LEU A 161 -9.54 -2.88 12.22
C LEU A 161 -8.53 -3.99 12.55
N ASN A 162 -7.44 -3.64 13.26
CA ASN A 162 -6.44 -4.62 13.68
C ASN A 162 -7.00 -5.64 14.68
N ARG A 163 -7.83 -5.21 15.65
CA ARG A 163 -8.51 -6.11 16.59
C ARG A 163 -9.47 -7.08 15.92
N MET A 164 -10.14 -6.64 14.85
CA MET A 164 -11.00 -7.49 14.02
C MET A 164 -10.22 -8.46 13.12
N GLY A 165 -8.88 -8.44 13.15
CA GLY A 165 -8.05 -9.27 12.27
C GLY A 165 -8.03 -8.84 10.81
N ILE A 166 -8.65 -7.69 10.48
CA ILE A 166 -8.72 -7.18 9.11
C ILE A 166 -7.36 -6.59 8.73
N ARG A 167 -6.78 -7.09 7.64
CA ARG A 167 -5.52 -6.57 7.09
C ARG A 167 -5.77 -5.61 5.94
N THR A 168 -4.79 -4.77 5.66
CA THR A 168 -4.77 -3.96 4.42
C THR A 168 -4.65 -4.87 3.19
N GLY A 169 -4.94 -4.35 1.99
CA GLY A 169 -4.78 -5.13 0.75
C GLY A 169 -3.35 -5.64 0.49
N GLN A 170 -2.34 -5.05 1.14
CA GLN A 170 -0.95 -5.52 1.11
C GLN A 170 -0.60 -6.50 2.26
N GLY A 171 -1.59 -6.96 3.03
CA GLY A 171 -1.37 -7.83 4.20
C GLY A 171 -0.78 -7.14 5.43
N LYS A 172 -0.58 -5.81 5.40
CA LYS A 172 -0.01 -5.03 6.51
C LYS A 172 -1.05 -4.70 7.59
N THR A 173 -0.58 -4.39 8.79
CA THR A 173 -1.37 -3.79 9.89
C THR A 173 -1.86 -2.38 9.53
N TRP A 174 -3.01 -2.01 10.10
CA TRP A 174 -3.55 -0.67 10.01
C TRP A 174 -2.81 0.29 10.94
N THR A 175 -2.55 1.50 10.44
CA THR A 175 -2.06 2.66 11.21
C THR A 175 -2.94 3.85 10.88
N ALA A 176 -2.93 4.89 11.72
CA ALA A 176 -3.71 6.11 11.48
C ALA A 176 -3.43 6.71 10.08
N HIS A 177 -2.16 6.75 9.68
CA HIS A 177 -1.76 7.21 8.35
C HIS A 177 -2.37 6.38 7.22
N ARG A 178 -2.42 5.04 7.36
CA ARG A 178 -3.01 4.15 6.33
C ARG A 178 -4.52 4.33 6.23
N VAL A 179 -5.20 4.49 7.36
CA VAL A 179 -6.64 4.82 7.37
C VAL A 179 -6.87 6.16 6.67
N ARG A 180 -6.13 7.21 7.05
CA ARG A 180 -6.20 8.53 6.43
C ARG A 180 -5.98 8.49 4.92
N SER A 181 -4.93 7.79 4.47
CA SER A 181 -4.62 7.65 3.04
C SER A 181 -5.75 6.96 2.27
N VAL A 182 -6.28 5.85 2.81
CA VAL A 182 -7.43 5.15 2.19
C VAL A 182 -8.65 6.05 2.13
N ARG A 183 -8.89 6.84 3.18
CA ARG A 183 -9.99 7.79 3.21
C ARG A 183 -9.87 8.88 2.15
N HIS A 184 -8.70 9.51 1.99
CA HIS A 184 -8.52 10.54 0.97
C HIS A 184 -8.68 9.99 -0.44
N VAL A 185 -8.10 8.82 -0.73
CA VAL A 185 -8.22 8.17 -2.04
C VAL A 185 -9.67 7.79 -2.36
N ARG A 186 -10.50 7.53 -1.34
CA ARG A 186 -11.91 7.11 -1.47
C ARG A 186 -12.91 8.22 -1.14
N ASP A 187 -12.45 9.45 -0.97
CA ASP A 187 -13.25 10.63 -0.57
C ASP A 187 -14.16 10.38 0.66
N ILE A 188 -13.62 9.68 1.66
CA ILE A 188 -14.31 9.42 2.94
C ILE A 188 -13.95 10.54 3.93
N ARG A 189 -14.83 11.54 4.04
CA ARG A 189 -14.67 12.67 4.97
C ARG A 189 -14.86 12.25 6.42
N ALA A 190 -14.07 12.85 7.32
CA ALA A 190 -14.22 12.68 8.78
C ALA A 190 -15.23 13.67 9.36
N TYR A 191 -15.50 13.51 10.65
CA TYR A 191 -15.92 14.65 11.46
C TYR A 191 -14.83 15.75 11.42
N LYS A 192 -15.26 17.02 11.34
CA LYS A 192 -14.43 18.19 10.98
C LYS A 192 -13.26 18.44 11.93
N SER A 193 -13.41 18.13 13.22
CA SER A 193 -12.33 18.26 14.22
C SER A 193 -11.33 17.09 14.27
N ALA A 194 -11.48 16.09 13.41
CA ALA A 194 -10.45 15.07 13.18
C ALA A 194 -9.29 15.60 12.31
N GLU A 195 -9.59 16.59 11.46
CA GLU A 195 -8.60 17.29 10.65
C GLU A 195 -7.88 18.30 11.55
N LYS A 196 -6.56 18.18 11.66
CA LYS A 196 -5.72 19.01 12.54
C LYS A 196 -5.26 20.30 11.85
N ASP A 197 -6.06 20.81 10.93
CA ASP A 197 -5.80 22.06 10.22
C ASP A 197 -6.03 23.29 11.12
N GLY A 198 -6.54 23.06 12.35
CA GLY A 198 -6.71 24.07 13.40
C GLY A 198 -8.06 24.79 13.35
N ASP A 199 -8.81 24.64 12.27
CA ASP A 199 -10.11 25.31 12.09
C ASP A 199 -11.21 24.77 13.00
N TRP A 200 -11.18 23.46 13.29
CA TRP A 200 -12.19 22.77 14.09
C TRP A 200 -11.54 22.02 15.25
N LEU A 201 -12.04 22.30 16.45
CA LEU A 201 -11.54 21.79 17.71
C LEU A 201 -12.57 20.87 18.34
N THR A 202 -12.05 19.85 19.04
CA THR A 202 -12.84 19.07 19.99
C THR A 202 -13.07 19.86 21.29
N MET A 203 -13.99 19.42 22.14
CA MET A 203 -14.19 20.06 23.45
C MET A 203 -12.92 20.14 24.29
N SER A 204 -12.11 19.07 24.30
CA SER A 204 -10.87 19.01 25.09
C SER A 204 -9.85 20.02 24.59
N GLU A 205 -9.71 20.16 23.27
CA GLU A 205 -8.81 21.15 22.67
C GLU A 205 -9.32 22.57 22.89
N ALA A 206 -10.63 22.81 22.75
CA ALA A 206 -11.22 24.10 23.08
C ALA A 206 -11.04 24.49 24.55
N ALA A 207 -11.13 23.51 25.45
CA ALA A 207 -10.89 23.69 26.88
C ALA A 207 -9.43 24.05 27.16
N GLU A 208 -8.49 23.40 26.49
CA GLU A 208 -7.05 23.68 26.58
C GLU A 208 -6.73 25.10 26.06
N VAL A 209 -7.27 25.47 24.90
CA VAL A 209 -7.09 26.82 24.30
C VAL A 209 -7.60 27.93 25.22
N LEU A 210 -8.74 27.73 25.88
CA LEU A 210 -9.32 28.71 26.81
C LEU A 210 -8.79 28.60 28.24
N GLY A 211 -7.99 27.58 28.57
CA GLY A 211 -7.52 27.31 29.92
C GLY A 211 -8.64 26.97 30.92
N VAL A 212 -9.72 26.33 30.45
CA VAL A 212 -10.90 25.98 31.26
C VAL A 212 -11.15 24.48 31.30
N THR A 213 -12.12 24.02 32.09
CA THR A 213 -12.51 22.60 32.12
C THR A 213 -13.54 22.26 31.03
N ASN A 214 -13.56 20.99 30.60
CA ASN A 214 -14.55 20.46 29.65
C ASN A 214 -16.01 20.72 30.07
N HIS A 215 -16.28 20.81 31.38
CA HIS A 215 -17.61 21.12 31.90
C HIS A 215 -18.06 22.55 31.53
N VAL A 216 -17.13 23.52 31.59
CA VAL A 216 -17.40 24.92 31.22
C VAL A 216 -17.74 25.02 29.73
N ILE A 217 -16.95 24.36 28.87
CA ILE A 217 -17.22 24.30 27.41
C ILE A 217 -18.59 23.68 27.14
N ARG A 218 -18.91 22.53 27.76
CA ARG A 218 -20.23 21.88 27.61
C ARG A 218 -21.38 22.81 27.98
N ARG A 219 -21.19 23.60 29.05
CA ARG A 219 -22.20 24.54 29.50
C ARG A 219 -22.32 25.75 28.58
N LEU A 220 -21.23 26.29 28.05
CA LEU A 220 -21.26 27.37 27.04
C LEU A 220 -22.02 26.95 25.78
N ILE A 221 -21.85 25.68 25.37
CA ILE A 221 -22.61 25.09 24.27
C ILE A 221 -24.09 24.96 24.65
N LYS A 222 -24.40 24.44 25.84
CA LYS A 222 -25.78 24.29 26.34
C LYS A 222 -26.51 25.63 26.47
N ASP A 223 -25.81 26.65 26.94
CA ASP A 223 -26.29 28.04 27.09
C ASP A 223 -26.35 28.77 25.73
N ARG A 224 -25.96 28.11 24.62
CA ARG A 224 -25.91 28.65 23.23
C ARG A 224 -24.99 29.87 23.04
N ILE A 225 -24.02 30.04 23.93
CA ILE A 225 -23.02 31.13 23.87
C ILE A 225 -21.88 30.73 22.92
N LEU A 226 -21.52 29.44 22.89
CA LEU A 226 -20.51 28.89 22.01
C LEU A 226 -21.18 28.03 20.92
N PRO A 227 -21.14 28.44 19.64
CA PRO A 227 -21.60 27.61 18.53
C PRO A 227 -20.81 26.31 18.47
N ALA A 228 -21.52 25.19 18.40
CA ALA A 228 -20.91 23.89 18.23
C ALA A 228 -21.83 22.97 17.43
N GLU A 229 -21.24 22.19 16.53
CA GLU A 229 -21.97 21.24 15.69
C GLU A 229 -21.78 19.81 16.18
N GLN A 230 -22.88 19.07 16.21
CA GLN A 230 -22.89 17.64 16.49
C GLN A 230 -23.50 16.92 15.29
N VAL A 231 -22.78 15.97 14.68
CA VAL A 231 -23.31 15.21 13.52
C VAL A 231 -24.50 14.34 13.91
N MET A 232 -24.53 13.86 15.15
CA MET A 232 -25.58 13.03 15.73
C MET A 232 -25.51 13.11 17.26
N PRO A 233 -26.59 12.81 17.99
CA PRO A 233 -26.55 12.77 19.45
C PRO A 233 -25.36 11.95 19.98
N ASP A 234 -24.73 12.48 21.03
CA ASP A 234 -23.51 11.97 21.69
C ASP A 234 -22.23 11.87 20.83
N ALA A 235 -22.23 12.35 19.57
CA ALA A 235 -20.97 12.50 18.83
C ALA A 235 -20.09 13.63 19.44
N PRO A 236 -18.77 13.61 19.24
CA PRO A 236 -17.91 14.70 19.67
C PRO A 236 -18.39 16.05 19.12
N TRP A 237 -18.42 17.08 19.97
CA TRP A 237 -18.74 18.43 19.52
C TRP A 237 -17.62 18.98 18.62
N GLN A 238 -18.02 19.61 17.53
CA GLN A 238 -17.14 20.30 16.60
C GLN A 238 -17.31 21.80 16.82
N ILE A 239 -16.25 22.44 17.31
CA ILE A 239 -16.25 23.86 17.67
C ILE A 239 -15.28 24.56 16.73
N ARG A 240 -15.68 25.67 16.09
CA ARG A 240 -14.72 26.44 15.29
C ARG A 240 -13.75 27.18 16.20
N ALA A 241 -12.47 27.19 15.84
CA ALA A 241 -11.45 27.90 16.61
C ALA A 241 -11.70 29.42 16.66
N SER A 242 -12.30 29.99 15.61
CA SER A 242 -12.72 31.40 15.58
C SER A 242 -13.72 31.73 16.68
N ASP A 243 -14.64 30.81 16.97
CA ASP A 243 -15.79 31.08 17.81
C ASP A 243 -15.40 31.14 19.30
N LEU A 244 -14.26 30.54 19.66
CA LEU A 244 -13.68 30.61 21.02
C LEU A 244 -13.25 32.03 21.41
N HIS A 245 -12.90 32.87 20.43
CA HIS A 245 -12.38 34.21 20.64
C HIS A 245 -13.47 35.29 20.58
N THR A 246 -14.75 34.88 20.48
CA THR A 246 -15.88 35.81 20.44
C THR A 246 -16.03 36.56 21.77
N GLU A 247 -16.35 37.85 21.71
CA GLU A 247 -16.56 38.69 22.90
C GLU A 247 -17.60 38.10 23.87
N ALA A 248 -18.65 37.46 23.35
CA ALA A 248 -19.66 36.75 24.14
C ALA A 248 -19.08 35.63 25.03
N VAL A 249 -18.08 34.89 24.52
CA VAL A 249 -17.38 33.84 25.28
C VAL A 249 -16.51 34.47 26.36
N GLY A 250 -15.78 35.54 26.02
CA GLY A 250 -14.95 36.29 26.97
C GLY A 250 -15.77 36.89 28.13
N VAL A 251 -16.90 37.52 27.83
CA VAL A 251 -17.82 38.07 28.85
C VAL A 251 -18.36 36.95 29.74
N ALA A 252 -18.84 35.84 29.15
CA ALA A 252 -19.38 34.71 29.90
C ALA A 252 -18.36 34.05 30.86
N LEU A 253 -17.08 34.02 30.47
CA LEU A 253 -15.99 33.54 31.34
C LEU A 253 -15.67 34.53 32.45
N THR A 254 -15.73 35.84 32.18
CA THR A 254 -15.39 36.90 33.14
C THR A 254 -16.48 37.10 34.19
N THR A 255 -17.74 37.15 33.79
CA THR A 255 -18.90 37.21 34.70
C THR A 255 -18.95 36.00 35.66
N ARG A 256 -18.40 34.85 35.24
CA ARG A 256 -18.39 33.62 36.03
C ARG A 256 -17.30 33.51 37.09
N LYS A 257 -16.18 34.23 36.96
CA LYS A 257 -15.16 34.27 38.03
C LYS A 257 -15.73 34.80 39.37
N LEU A 258 -16.92 35.42 39.35
CA LEU A 258 -17.59 36.05 40.49
C LEU A 258 -18.72 35.23 41.14
N ARG A 259 -19.12 34.05 40.61
CA ARG A 259 -20.21 33.24 41.21
C ARG A 259 -19.79 31.82 41.59
N PRO A 260 -20.03 31.36 42.84
CA PRO A 260 -19.92 29.95 43.20
C PRO A 260 -20.92 29.10 42.39
N CYS A 261 -20.44 27.96 41.89
CA CYS A 261 -21.21 27.05 41.06
C CYS A 261 -22.31 26.33 41.86
N ARG A 262 -23.54 26.83 41.82
CA ARG A 262 -24.74 25.99 41.98
C ARG A 262 -25.45 25.92 40.63
N SER A 263 -25.50 24.72 40.05
CA SER A 263 -26.51 24.40 39.03
C SER A 263 -27.82 24.21 39.77
N ALA A 264 -28.81 25.06 39.53
CA ALA A 264 -30.17 24.73 39.92
C ALA A 264 -30.59 23.53 39.08
N ILE A 265 -30.69 22.35 39.70
CA ILE A 265 -31.30 21.19 39.09
C ILE A 265 -32.80 21.46 39.13
N GLU A 266 -33.38 21.76 37.98
CA GLU A 266 -34.82 21.89 37.79
C GLU A 266 -35.43 20.51 38.12
N GLY A 267 -36.15 20.42 39.25
CA GLY A 267 -36.78 19.18 39.74
C GLY A 267 -36.22 18.57 41.03
N GLN A 268 -35.30 19.23 41.74
CA GLN A 268 -34.85 18.72 43.04
C GLN A 268 -35.83 19.14 44.15
N LEU A 269 -36.67 18.19 44.60
CA LEU A 269 -37.46 18.35 45.82
C LEU A 269 -36.51 18.62 47.00
N PRO A 270 -36.79 19.63 47.85
CA PRO A 270 -35.97 19.90 49.02
C PRO A 270 -35.95 18.68 49.94
N MET A 271 -34.75 18.23 50.31
CA MET A 271 -34.52 17.05 51.16
C MET A 271 -34.89 17.27 52.63
N PHE A 272 -35.27 18.49 53.00
CA PHE A 272 -35.71 18.84 54.34
C PHE A 272 -37.05 19.57 54.21
N ILE A 273 -38.09 18.91 54.68
CA ILE A 273 -39.34 19.57 55.05
C ILE A 273 -39.03 20.22 56.40
N ASP A 274 -39.07 21.55 56.45
CA ASP A 274 -39.09 22.30 57.71
C ASP A 274 -40.44 21.96 58.39
N ASP A 275 -40.44 20.96 59.27
CA ASP A 275 -41.48 20.86 60.29
C ASP A 275 -41.12 21.82 61.42
N SER A 276 -41.58 23.06 61.29
CA SER A 276 -41.64 24.02 62.39
C SER A 276 -42.85 24.91 62.26
N GLU A 277 -43.51 25.07 63.41
CA GLU A 277 -44.73 25.82 63.74
C GLU A 277 -46.00 24.95 63.73
N GLY A 278 -46.72 24.71 64.83
CA GLY A 278 -46.77 25.43 66.10
C GLY A 278 -48.23 25.71 66.45
N GLY A 279 -48.71 25.10 67.54
CA GLY A 279 -49.78 25.60 68.43
C GLY A 279 -51.20 25.80 67.89
N ALA A 280 -52.16 25.08 68.46
CA ALA A 280 -53.21 25.64 69.35
C ALA A 280 -54.49 24.80 69.32
N GLN A 281 -54.81 24.15 70.44
CA GLN A 281 -56.01 24.40 71.25
C GLN A 281 -55.85 23.72 72.62
#